data_AF-A0A4W5L0Z1-F1
#
_entry.id   AF-A0A4W5L0Z1-F1
#
_cell.length_a   1.000
_cell.length_b   1.000
_cell.length_c   1.000
_cell.angle_alpha   90.00
_cell.angle_beta   90.00
_cell.angle_gamma   90.00
#
_symmetry.space_group_name_H-M   'P 1'
#
loop_
_entity.id
_entity.type
_entity.pdbx_description
1 polymer ?
#
loop_
_entity_poly.entity_id
_entity_poly.type
_entity_poly.pdbx_seq_one_letter_code
_entity_poly.pdbx_strand_id
1 'polypeptide(L)'
;LLSSFRMILYISFKCFCFFLHLLINVYTRYGKCYTFNGNKSTSRKTKQGGMGNGLEIMLDIQQDEYLPIWKETNETSLEAGIRVQIHSQDEPPYIHQLGFGVSPGFQTFVSCQEQRLTYLPQPWGNCRSTSDQMIPGYDTYSISACRLRCETREVLRECNCRMVHMPGTADICTPSNIKCVDKALALLQKSTGDTCPCETPCNLTRYGKELSMVKIPSKGSARYLSRKYDKSEEYIRDNFLVLDIFFEALNYETIEQKKAYDVAGLLGDIGGQMGLFIGASILTILEILDYVYEVIKHRLQRLLRPQKDEKKQQTTTVATVDLQDMKANKESSDMTMTRSHPEGAYANTILPNHHLPHHQGQPHGVFEDFAC
;
A
#
# COMPACT_ATOMS: atom_id res chain seq x y z
N LEU A 1 4.53 -2.61 -38.50
CA LEU A 1 4.35 -3.70 -37.51
C LEU A 1 5.57 -4.60 -37.36
N LEU A 2 6.33 -4.89 -38.44
CA LEU A 2 7.52 -5.77 -38.42
C LEU A 2 8.85 -5.14 -37.93
N SER A 3 9.02 -3.81 -37.92
CA SER A 3 10.33 -3.21 -37.55
C SER A 3 10.62 -3.26 -36.05
N SER A 4 9.61 -3.04 -35.21
CA SER A 4 9.82 -2.86 -33.76
C SER A 4 10.05 -4.18 -33.00
N PHE A 5 9.73 -5.34 -33.60
CA PHE A 5 10.11 -6.67 -33.09
C PHE A 5 11.59 -7.02 -33.40
N ARG A 6 12.32 -6.20 -34.18
CA ARG A 6 13.76 -6.39 -34.44
C ARG A 6 14.67 -5.89 -33.32
N MET A 7 14.17 -5.05 -32.40
CA MET A 7 14.99 -4.54 -31.30
C MET A 7 15.34 -5.62 -30.27
N ILE A 8 14.50 -6.63 -30.06
CA ILE A 8 14.73 -7.64 -29.01
C ILE A 8 15.54 -8.79 -29.59
N LEU A 9 16.79 -8.92 -29.13
CA LEU A 9 17.70 -9.98 -29.56
C LEU A 9 17.45 -11.26 -28.77
N TYR A 10 17.24 -11.16 -27.46
CA TYR A 10 16.70 -12.24 -26.63
C TYR A 10 16.00 -11.71 -25.38
N ILE A 11 15.13 -12.55 -24.82
CA ILE A 11 14.45 -12.31 -23.54
C ILE A 11 14.43 -13.61 -22.74
N SER A 12 14.91 -13.55 -21.50
CA SER A 12 14.94 -14.63 -20.54
C SER A 12 14.21 -14.21 -19.27
N PHE A 13 13.45 -15.11 -18.67
CA PHE A 13 12.87 -14.90 -17.36
C PHE A 13 13.04 -16.17 -16.53
N LYS A 14 13.70 -16.08 -15.37
CA LYS A 14 14.10 -17.25 -14.58
C LYS A 14 14.94 -18.27 -15.37
N CYS A 15 15.88 -17.80 -16.18
CA CYS A 15 16.73 -18.63 -17.05
C CYS A 15 15.96 -19.40 -18.15
N PHE A 16 14.65 -19.18 -18.32
CA PHE A 16 13.89 -19.70 -19.45
C PHE A 16 13.80 -18.65 -20.56
N CYS A 17 14.29 -18.98 -21.76
CA CYS A 17 14.09 -18.18 -22.95
C CYS A 17 12.61 -18.20 -23.37
N PHE A 18 12.00 -17.03 -23.54
CA PHE A 18 10.62 -16.91 -24.00
C PHE A 18 10.55 -16.26 -25.38
N PHE A 19 9.52 -16.62 -26.16
CA PHE A 19 9.17 -15.89 -27.38
C PHE A 19 8.52 -14.54 -27.03
N LEU A 20 8.63 -13.56 -27.95
CA LEU A 20 8.14 -12.18 -27.83
C LEU A 20 6.63 -11.99 -27.51
N HIS A 21 5.84 -13.06 -27.40
CA HIS A 21 4.42 -13.04 -27.06
C HIS A 21 4.12 -12.58 -25.62
N LEU A 22 5.14 -12.28 -24.81
CA LEU A 22 4.98 -11.81 -23.42
C LEU A 22 4.95 -10.29 -23.27
N LEU A 23 5.22 -9.55 -24.35
CA LEU A 23 5.21 -8.09 -24.33
C LEU A 23 3.87 -7.56 -24.83
N ILE A 24 3.26 -6.68 -24.04
CA ILE A 24 2.04 -5.98 -24.40
C ILE A 24 2.43 -4.63 -24.99
N ASN A 25 1.83 -4.26 -26.12
CA ASN A 25 2.05 -2.95 -26.73
C ASN A 25 1.30 -1.88 -25.91
N VAL A 26 1.99 -0.82 -25.54
CA VAL A 26 1.42 0.35 -24.88
C VAL A 26 1.90 1.62 -25.57
N TYR A 27 1.04 2.61 -25.71
CA TYR A 27 1.43 3.92 -26.24
C TYR A 27 1.72 4.86 -25.09
N THR A 28 2.86 5.55 -25.15
CA THR A 28 3.26 6.60 -24.20
C THR A 28 3.59 7.88 -24.96
N ARG A 29 4.10 8.91 -24.27
CA ARG A 29 4.59 10.13 -24.93
C ARG A 29 5.76 9.87 -25.89
N TYR A 30 6.56 8.82 -25.66
CA TYR A 30 7.63 8.39 -26.57
C TYR A 30 7.13 7.56 -27.77
N GLY A 31 5.82 7.41 -27.92
CA GLY A 31 5.22 6.61 -28.98
C GLY A 31 5.02 5.16 -28.55
N LYS A 32 5.46 4.21 -29.38
CA LYS A 32 5.20 2.79 -29.18
C LYS A 32 6.17 2.19 -28.16
N CYS A 33 5.64 1.73 -27.04
CA CYS A 33 6.39 1.08 -25.96
C CYS A 33 5.88 -0.35 -25.72
N TYR A 34 6.63 -1.08 -24.89
CA TYR A 34 6.35 -2.46 -24.54
C TYR A 34 6.35 -2.66 -23.03
N THR A 35 5.37 -3.39 -22.51
CA THR A 35 5.28 -3.75 -21.11
C THR A 35 5.41 -5.26 -20.95
N PHE A 36 6.43 -5.68 -20.20
CA PHE A 36 6.56 -7.06 -19.75
C PHE A 36 5.67 -7.31 -18.52
N ASN A 37 5.05 -8.48 -18.44
CA ASN A 37 4.19 -8.88 -17.32
C ASN A 37 3.02 -7.90 -17.04
N GLY A 38 2.45 -7.29 -18.09
CA GLY A 38 1.32 -6.35 -17.93
C GLY A 38 -0.05 -7.01 -17.80
N ASN A 39 -0.20 -8.30 -18.10
CA ASN A 39 -1.49 -8.99 -18.00
C ASN A 39 -1.75 -9.49 -16.57
N LYS A 40 -2.81 -8.98 -15.93
CA LYS A 40 -3.20 -9.37 -14.57
C LYS A 40 -3.60 -10.85 -14.47
N SER A 41 -4.19 -11.44 -15.52
CA SER A 41 -4.65 -12.83 -15.50
C SER A 41 -3.52 -13.86 -15.57
N THR A 42 -2.38 -13.50 -16.18
CA THR A 42 -1.20 -14.36 -16.33
C THR A 42 0.03 -13.76 -15.65
N SER A 43 -0.17 -13.22 -14.44
CA SER A 43 0.89 -12.55 -13.68
C SER A 43 2.01 -13.52 -13.31
N ARG A 44 3.24 -13.18 -13.71
CA ARG A 44 4.45 -13.94 -13.43
C ARG A 44 5.08 -13.47 -12.13
N LYS A 45 5.30 -14.42 -11.22
CA LYS A 45 5.90 -14.16 -9.89
C LYS A 45 7.25 -14.84 -9.78
N THR A 46 8.22 -14.21 -9.11
CA THR A 46 9.46 -14.88 -8.72
C THR A 46 9.34 -15.53 -7.35
N LYS A 47 10.12 -16.61 -7.13
CA LYS A 47 10.18 -17.36 -5.86
C LYS A 47 11.59 -17.38 -5.26
N GLN A 48 12.54 -16.71 -5.91
CA GLN A 48 13.93 -16.61 -5.48
C GLN A 48 14.47 -15.24 -5.93
N GLY A 49 15.36 -14.67 -5.12
CA GLY A 49 16.11 -13.47 -5.49
C GLY A 49 17.28 -13.81 -6.42
N GLY A 50 18.00 -12.78 -6.83
CA GLY A 50 19.20 -12.89 -7.66
C GLY A 50 18.94 -12.82 -9.18
N MET A 51 20.01 -12.48 -9.91
CA MET A 51 19.97 -12.15 -11.35
C MET A 51 19.35 -13.26 -12.22
N GLY A 52 19.69 -14.53 -11.99
CA GLY A 52 19.15 -15.66 -12.77
C GLY A 52 17.64 -15.89 -12.60
N ASN A 53 17.02 -15.32 -11.56
CA ASN A 53 15.59 -15.44 -11.27
C ASN A 53 14.76 -14.21 -11.71
N GLY A 54 15.42 -13.24 -12.33
CA GLY A 54 14.83 -12.01 -12.84
C GLY A 54 14.41 -12.08 -14.30
N LEU A 55 14.21 -10.90 -14.87
CA LEU A 55 14.06 -10.62 -16.28
C LEU A 55 15.41 -10.17 -16.84
N GLU A 56 15.87 -10.84 -17.88
CA GLU A 56 17.06 -10.47 -18.63
C GLU A 56 16.66 -10.22 -20.09
N ILE A 57 17.01 -9.06 -20.63
CA ILE A 57 16.71 -8.71 -22.03
C ILE A 57 17.95 -8.10 -22.67
N MET A 58 18.33 -8.63 -23.83
CA MET A 58 19.28 -7.96 -24.71
C MET A 58 18.55 -7.27 -25.85
N LEU A 59 18.83 -5.99 -26.00
CA LEU A 59 18.19 -5.09 -26.95
C LEU A 59 19.23 -4.50 -27.90
N ASP A 60 18.81 -4.32 -29.15
CA ASP A 60 19.46 -3.50 -30.17
C ASP A 60 18.65 -2.22 -30.32
N ILE A 61 19.26 -1.07 -30.01
CA ILE A 61 18.58 0.23 -30.09
C ILE A 61 18.46 0.78 -31.52
N GLN A 62 19.17 0.20 -32.49
CA GLN A 62 19.09 0.55 -33.92
C GLN A 62 19.28 2.05 -34.20
N GLN A 63 20.41 2.63 -33.79
CA GLN A 63 20.74 4.04 -34.02
C GLN A 63 20.70 4.44 -35.51
N ASP A 64 20.94 3.51 -36.44
CA ASP A 64 20.85 3.74 -37.89
C ASP A 64 19.42 4.14 -38.35
N GLU A 65 18.39 3.76 -37.61
CA GLU A 65 16.98 4.08 -37.89
C GLU A 65 16.52 5.36 -37.17
N TYR A 66 17.41 6.03 -36.44
CA TYR A 66 17.07 7.27 -35.74
C TYR A 66 16.85 8.38 -36.76
N LEU A 67 15.84 9.21 -36.50
CA LEU A 67 15.56 10.36 -37.34
C LEU A 67 16.73 11.35 -37.24
N PRO A 68 17.31 11.78 -38.38
CA PRO A 68 18.42 12.72 -38.35
C PRO A 68 17.92 14.07 -37.82
N ILE A 69 18.65 14.61 -36.84
CA ILE A 69 18.26 15.84 -36.14
C ILE A 69 18.89 17.03 -36.87
N TRP A 70 18.06 17.85 -37.52
CA TRP A 70 18.50 19.07 -38.21
C TRP A 70 18.09 20.36 -37.47
N LYS A 71 17.22 20.24 -36.45
CA LYS A 71 16.75 21.33 -35.60
C LYS A 71 16.33 20.80 -34.24
N GLU A 72 16.67 21.53 -33.19
CA GLU A 72 16.17 21.25 -31.83
C GLU A 72 14.67 21.56 -31.76
N THR A 73 13.88 20.56 -31.37
CA THR A 73 12.48 20.72 -30.98
C THR A 73 12.28 20.05 -29.63
N ASN A 74 11.19 20.38 -28.92
CA ASN A 74 10.88 19.75 -27.63
C ASN A 74 10.63 18.23 -27.74
N GLU A 75 10.52 17.69 -28.96
CA GLU A 75 10.26 16.27 -29.23
C GLU A 75 11.50 15.52 -29.72
N THR A 76 12.59 16.21 -30.12
CA THR A 76 13.82 15.54 -30.54
C THR A 76 14.71 15.23 -29.34
N SER A 77 14.96 13.94 -29.09
CA SER A 77 15.90 13.50 -28.07
C SER A 77 17.30 13.38 -28.67
N LEU A 78 18.28 13.99 -28.00
CA LEU A 78 19.71 13.86 -28.33
C LEU A 78 20.34 12.61 -27.70
N GLU A 79 19.57 11.90 -26.88
CA GLU A 79 19.99 10.74 -26.10
C GLU A 79 19.85 9.45 -26.93
N ALA A 80 20.86 8.59 -26.89
CA ALA A 80 20.77 7.22 -27.43
C ALA A 80 20.65 6.21 -26.28
N GLY A 81 19.63 5.35 -26.35
CA GLY A 81 19.34 4.37 -25.32
C GLY A 81 17.84 4.11 -25.18
N ILE A 82 17.46 3.51 -24.07
CA ILE A 82 16.04 3.26 -23.76
C ILE A 82 15.68 3.88 -22.42
N ARG A 83 14.39 4.22 -22.25
CA ARG A 83 13.82 4.54 -20.95
C ARG A 83 13.01 3.36 -20.45
N VAL A 84 13.14 3.06 -19.16
CA VAL A 84 12.51 1.92 -18.50
C VAL A 84 11.79 2.43 -17.25
N GLN A 85 10.59 1.92 -17.00
CA GLN A 85 9.86 2.17 -15.76
C GLN A 85 9.44 0.83 -15.16
N ILE A 86 9.72 0.66 -13.87
CA ILE A 86 9.24 -0.47 -13.07
C ILE A 86 8.05 0.03 -12.26
N HIS A 87 6.88 -0.57 -12.46
CA HIS A 87 5.64 -0.15 -11.82
C HIS A 87 4.74 -1.35 -11.49
N SER A 88 3.74 -1.14 -10.64
CA SER A 88 2.73 -2.15 -10.35
C SER A 88 1.84 -2.40 -11.57
N GLN A 89 1.28 -3.61 -11.69
CA GLN A 89 0.34 -3.97 -12.76
C GLN A 89 -0.97 -3.15 -12.71
N ASP A 90 -1.28 -2.57 -11.56
CA ASP A 90 -2.47 -1.73 -11.33
C ASP A 90 -2.25 -0.24 -11.66
N GLU A 91 -1.01 0.14 -11.99
CA GLU A 91 -0.64 1.51 -12.33
C GLU A 91 -0.28 1.60 -13.81
N PRO A 92 -0.82 2.58 -14.58
CA PRO A 92 -0.42 2.78 -15.96
C PRO A 92 1.00 3.37 -16.05
N PRO A 93 1.75 3.07 -17.12
CA PRO A 93 3.08 3.61 -17.31
C PRO A 93 3.05 5.12 -17.54
N TYR A 94 3.93 5.83 -16.83
CA TYR A 94 4.12 7.27 -16.88
C TYR A 94 5.62 7.59 -17.02
N ILE A 95 6.19 7.01 -18.08
CA ILE A 95 7.61 6.81 -18.29
C ILE A 95 8.41 8.10 -18.54
N HIS A 96 7.77 9.16 -19.03
CA HIS A 96 8.44 10.44 -19.29
C HIS A 96 8.85 11.20 -18.03
N GLN A 97 8.20 10.93 -16.89
CA GLN A 97 8.60 11.50 -15.59
C GLN A 97 9.22 10.46 -14.65
N LEU A 98 8.73 9.22 -14.67
CA LEU A 98 9.12 8.19 -13.68
C LEU A 98 10.09 7.15 -14.23
N GLY A 99 10.41 7.20 -15.52
CA GLY A 99 11.36 6.28 -16.16
C GLY A 99 12.82 6.64 -15.87
N PHE A 100 13.69 5.63 -15.80
CA PHE A 100 15.15 5.78 -15.78
C PHE A 100 15.75 5.39 -17.14
N GLY A 101 16.88 5.98 -17.49
CA GLY A 101 17.59 5.69 -18.74
C GLY A 101 18.53 4.50 -18.62
N VAL A 102 18.65 3.72 -19.70
CA VAL A 102 19.61 2.62 -19.86
C VAL A 102 20.40 2.85 -21.15
N SER A 103 21.72 2.90 -21.02
CA SER A 103 22.64 3.22 -22.11
C SER A 103 23.08 1.99 -22.91
N PRO A 104 23.34 2.12 -24.22
CA PRO A 104 24.02 1.09 -25.01
C PRO A 104 25.47 0.89 -24.61
N GLY A 105 26.02 -0.29 -24.91
CA GLY A 105 27.38 -0.69 -24.56
C GLY A 105 27.54 -1.17 -23.11
N PHE A 106 26.43 -1.29 -22.37
CA PHE A 106 26.42 -1.74 -20.98
C PHE A 106 25.38 -2.83 -20.74
N GLN A 107 25.73 -3.74 -19.83
CA GLN A 107 24.80 -4.59 -19.13
C GLN A 107 24.44 -3.91 -17.81
N THR A 108 23.17 -3.56 -17.64
CA THR A 108 22.65 -2.81 -16.50
C THR A 108 21.87 -3.74 -15.61
N PHE A 109 22.35 -3.90 -14.38
CA PHE A 109 21.69 -4.64 -13.32
C PHE A 109 20.83 -3.70 -12.49
N VAL A 110 19.55 -4.03 -12.39
CA VAL A 110 18.55 -3.29 -11.62
C VAL A 110 18.06 -4.21 -10.50
N SER A 111 18.69 -4.04 -9.34
CA SER A 111 18.27 -4.73 -8.12
C SER A 111 17.05 -4.03 -7.55
N CYS A 112 15.95 -4.77 -7.39
CA CYS A 112 14.66 -4.25 -6.97
C CYS A 112 14.29 -4.73 -5.55
N GLN A 113 13.60 -3.86 -4.82
CA GLN A 113 12.97 -4.19 -3.54
C GLN A 113 11.49 -3.76 -3.55
N GLU A 114 10.58 -4.67 -3.25
CA GLU A 114 9.14 -4.35 -3.15
C GLU A 114 8.87 -3.60 -1.84
N GLN A 115 8.28 -2.40 -1.94
CA GLN A 115 7.87 -1.58 -0.82
C GLN A 115 6.35 -1.41 -0.83
N ARG A 116 5.67 -1.78 0.26
CA ARG A 116 4.23 -1.59 0.45
C ARG A 116 4.01 -0.43 1.41
N LEU A 117 3.40 0.63 0.91
CA LEU A 117 3.13 1.84 1.65
C LEU A 117 1.64 1.89 1.99
N THR A 118 1.34 2.01 3.28
CA THR A 118 -0.02 2.20 3.78
C THR A 118 -0.13 3.54 4.49
N TYR A 119 -1.00 4.41 3.95
CA TYR A 119 -1.26 5.75 4.47
C TYR A 119 -2.58 5.81 5.24
N LEU A 120 -2.70 6.79 6.13
CA LEU A 120 -3.93 7.02 6.89
C LEU A 120 -4.86 8.02 6.19
N PRO A 121 -6.19 7.78 6.23
CA PRO A 121 -7.16 8.73 5.72
C PRO A 121 -7.34 9.91 6.68
N GLN A 122 -8.10 10.92 6.24
CA GLN A 122 -8.57 12.02 7.08
C GLN A 122 -9.28 11.47 8.33
N PRO A 123 -9.07 12.04 9.54
CA PRO A 123 -8.32 13.27 9.86
C PRO A 123 -6.81 13.08 10.13
N TRP A 124 -6.28 11.85 10.14
CA TRP A 124 -4.88 11.58 10.51
C TRP A 124 -3.90 11.78 9.35
N GLY A 125 -4.36 11.60 8.12
CA GLY A 125 -3.59 11.82 6.91
C GLY A 125 -4.47 12.29 5.76
N ASN A 126 -3.93 12.29 4.55
CA ASN A 126 -4.63 12.78 3.35
C ASN A 126 -4.55 11.74 2.22
N CYS A 127 -4.93 10.50 2.52
CA CYS A 127 -5.02 9.44 1.53
C CYS A 127 -6.45 9.17 1.07
N ARG A 128 -6.57 8.75 -0.18
CA ARG A 128 -7.84 8.36 -0.81
C ARG A 128 -8.06 6.86 -0.72
N SER A 129 -9.23 6.43 -0.24
CA SER A 129 -9.63 5.03 -0.28
C SER A 129 -9.93 4.60 -1.72
N THR A 130 -9.43 3.42 -2.11
CA THR A 130 -9.56 2.88 -3.48
C THR A 130 -11.01 2.56 -3.88
N SER A 131 -11.94 2.55 -2.92
CA SER A 131 -13.37 2.27 -3.13
C SER A 131 -14.16 3.40 -3.81
N ASP A 132 -13.63 4.63 -3.84
CA ASP A 132 -14.51 5.81 -3.90
C ASP A 132 -14.69 6.45 -5.29
N GLN A 133 -14.05 5.96 -6.36
CA GLN A 133 -14.40 6.28 -7.76
C GLN A 133 -13.43 5.62 -8.74
N MET A 134 -13.96 4.82 -9.66
CA MET A 134 -13.20 4.34 -10.81
C MET A 134 -12.89 5.50 -11.76
N ILE A 135 -11.69 5.52 -12.32
CA ILE A 135 -11.32 6.46 -13.39
C ILE A 135 -11.74 5.81 -14.73
N PRO A 136 -12.48 6.50 -15.61
CA PRO A 136 -12.81 5.95 -16.93
C PRO A 136 -11.54 5.53 -17.68
N GLY A 137 -11.44 4.25 -18.04
CA GLY A 137 -10.27 3.67 -18.71
C GLY A 137 -9.25 2.98 -17.78
N TYR A 138 -9.42 3.05 -16.46
CA TYR A 138 -8.57 2.34 -15.48
C TYR A 138 -9.41 1.67 -14.37
N ASP A 139 -9.09 0.42 -14.06
CA ASP A 139 -9.80 -0.35 -13.03
C ASP A 139 -9.48 0.14 -11.61
N THR A 140 -8.26 0.66 -11.42
CA THR A 140 -7.67 0.97 -10.11
C THR A 140 -7.18 2.42 -10.07
N TYR A 141 -7.50 3.11 -8.98
CA TYR A 141 -6.97 4.46 -8.74
C TYR A 141 -5.46 4.38 -8.45
N SER A 142 -4.68 5.15 -9.21
CA SER A 142 -3.26 5.36 -8.99
C SER A 142 -2.92 6.81 -9.27
N ILE A 143 -1.78 7.28 -8.74
CA ILE A 143 -1.32 8.66 -8.93
C ILE A 143 -1.08 8.92 -10.43
N SER A 144 -0.46 7.97 -11.14
CA SER A 144 -0.23 8.06 -12.58
C SER A 144 -1.52 8.10 -13.39
N ALA A 145 -2.53 7.27 -13.06
CA ALA A 145 -3.84 7.31 -13.70
C ALA A 145 -4.56 8.66 -13.48
N CYS A 146 -4.48 9.21 -12.26
CA CYS A 146 -5.05 10.51 -11.94
C CYS A 146 -4.39 11.64 -12.75
N ARG A 147 -3.06 11.66 -12.82
CA ARG A 147 -2.31 12.66 -13.60
C ARG A 147 -2.64 12.57 -15.09
N LEU A 148 -2.62 11.36 -15.65
CA LEU A 148 -2.91 11.15 -17.07
C LEU A 148 -4.35 11.55 -17.41
N ARG A 149 -5.33 11.30 -16.52
CA ARG A 149 -6.70 11.80 -16.65
C ARG A 149 -6.74 13.33 -16.63
N CYS A 150 -5.99 13.97 -15.73
CA CYS A 150 -5.98 15.42 -15.62
C CYS A 150 -5.39 16.08 -16.88
N GLU A 151 -4.27 15.55 -17.37
CA GLU A 151 -3.65 15.98 -18.63
C GLU A 151 -4.61 15.80 -19.81
N THR A 152 -5.25 14.63 -19.91
CA THR A 152 -6.23 14.34 -20.97
C THR A 152 -7.39 15.34 -20.94
N ARG A 153 -7.93 15.64 -19.76
CA ARG A 153 -9.04 16.58 -19.59
C ARG A 153 -8.67 18.00 -20.02
N GLU A 154 -7.47 18.46 -19.69
CA GLU A 154 -7.04 19.80 -20.06
C GLU A 154 -6.79 19.92 -21.56
N VAL A 155 -6.13 18.92 -22.15
CA VAL A 155 -5.87 18.91 -23.60
C VAL A 155 -7.18 18.86 -24.38
N LEU A 156 -8.17 18.11 -23.89
CA LEU A 156 -9.51 18.13 -24.47
C LEU A 156 -10.20 19.50 -24.33
N ARG A 157 -10.03 20.19 -23.19
CA ARG A 157 -10.62 21.51 -22.96
C ARG A 157 -10.04 22.59 -23.88
N GLU A 158 -8.73 22.60 -24.05
CA GLU A 158 -8.02 23.64 -24.81
C GLU A 158 -7.98 23.34 -26.32
N CYS A 159 -7.81 22.07 -26.71
CA CYS A 159 -7.53 21.69 -28.09
C CYS A 159 -8.60 20.78 -28.73
N ASN A 160 -9.64 20.36 -27.99
CA ASN A 160 -10.74 19.50 -28.45
C ASN A 160 -10.29 18.17 -29.11
N CYS A 161 -9.10 17.68 -28.77
CA CYS A 161 -8.54 16.43 -29.27
C CYS A 161 -7.72 15.75 -28.16
N ARG A 162 -7.31 14.50 -28.37
CA ARG A 162 -6.43 13.78 -27.44
C ARG A 162 -5.16 13.28 -28.13
N MET A 163 -4.10 13.08 -27.34
CA MET A 163 -2.90 12.38 -27.80
C MET A 163 -3.12 10.87 -27.87
N VAL A 164 -2.27 10.17 -28.63
CA VAL A 164 -2.39 8.71 -28.88
C VAL A 164 -2.33 7.89 -27.59
N HIS A 165 -1.51 8.30 -26.62
CA HIS A 165 -1.34 7.61 -25.34
C HIS A 165 -2.42 7.93 -24.29
N MET A 166 -3.25 8.94 -24.55
CA MET A 166 -4.29 9.37 -23.62
C MET A 166 -5.52 8.47 -23.76
N PRO A 167 -6.09 7.97 -22.65
CA PRO A 167 -7.29 7.15 -22.69
C PRO A 167 -8.52 7.97 -23.12
N GLY A 168 -9.52 7.31 -23.70
CA GLY A 168 -10.79 7.92 -24.09
C GLY A 168 -11.15 7.72 -25.56
N THR A 169 -12.34 8.17 -25.94
CA THR A 169 -12.93 8.00 -27.28
C THR A 169 -12.84 9.24 -28.17
N ALA A 170 -12.29 10.34 -27.66
CA ALA A 170 -12.11 11.56 -28.45
C ALA A 170 -11.17 11.35 -29.64
N ASP A 171 -11.24 12.24 -30.62
CA ASP A 171 -10.42 12.17 -31.82
C ASP A 171 -8.94 12.44 -31.53
N ILE A 172 -8.07 11.75 -32.26
CA ILE A 172 -6.62 11.91 -32.14
C ILE A 172 -6.21 13.24 -32.77
N CYS A 173 -5.40 14.04 -32.05
CA CYS A 173 -4.91 15.32 -32.54
C CYS A 173 -4.11 15.17 -33.85
N THR A 174 -4.34 16.07 -34.81
CA THR A 174 -3.51 16.18 -36.02
C THR A 174 -2.15 16.80 -35.71
N PRO A 175 -1.12 16.58 -36.55
CA PRO A 175 0.21 17.18 -36.34
C PRO A 175 0.21 18.71 -36.25
N SER A 176 -0.73 19.39 -36.90
CA SER A 176 -0.89 20.85 -36.80
C SER A 176 -1.25 21.32 -35.39
N ASN A 177 -1.97 20.49 -34.63
CA ASN A 177 -2.51 20.82 -33.32
C ASN A 177 -1.55 20.45 -32.18
N ILE A 178 -0.40 19.82 -32.46
CA ILE A 178 0.61 19.46 -31.43
C ILE A 178 1.07 20.70 -30.66
N LYS A 179 1.26 21.84 -31.35
CA LYS A 179 1.61 23.12 -30.69
C LYS A 179 0.59 23.58 -29.66
N CYS A 180 -0.71 23.30 -29.90
CA CYS A 180 -1.76 23.58 -28.91
C CYS A 180 -1.60 22.68 -27.70
N VAL A 181 -1.37 21.38 -27.92
CA VAL A 181 -1.22 20.41 -26.84
C VAL A 181 0.00 20.72 -25.97
N ASP A 182 1.14 21.03 -26.59
CA ASP A 182 2.35 21.42 -25.84
C ASP A 182 2.11 22.66 -24.99
N LYS A 183 1.38 23.66 -25.52
CA LYS A 183 1.00 24.85 -24.75
C LYS A 183 0.07 24.49 -23.59
N ALA A 184 -0.94 23.66 -23.80
CA ALA A 184 -1.87 23.23 -22.75
C ALA A 184 -1.15 22.47 -21.63
N LEU A 185 -0.27 21.52 -21.98
CA LEU A 185 0.53 20.79 -21.01
C LEU A 185 1.54 21.67 -20.28
N ALA A 186 2.17 22.62 -20.97
CA ALA A 186 3.07 23.60 -20.34
C ALA A 186 2.33 24.53 -19.36
N LEU A 187 1.08 24.90 -19.67
CA LEU A 187 0.22 25.66 -18.76
C LEU A 187 -0.12 24.85 -17.51
N LEU A 188 -0.42 23.55 -17.63
CA LEU A 188 -0.64 22.68 -16.47
C LEU A 188 0.58 22.58 -15.57
N GLN A 189 1.78 22.49 -16.14
CA GLN A 189 3.01 22.43 -15.36
C GLN A 189 3.33 23.75 -14.66
N LYS A 190 2.96 24.87 -15.27
CA LYS A 190 3.18 26.22 -14.70
C LYS A 190 2.11 26.62 -13.70
N SER A 191 0.89 26.10 -13.85
CA SER A 191 -0.19 26.32 -12.90
C SER A 191 0.18 25.74 -11.53
N THR A 192 -0.07 26.50 -10.46
CA THR A 192 0.09 26.01 -9.09
C THR A 192 -0.73 24.73 -8.91
N GLY A 193 -0.26 23.81 -8.06
CA GLY A 193 -0.76 22.43 -7.91
C GLY A 193 -2.26 22.24 -7.63
N ASP A 194 -3.03 23.31 -7.55
CA ASP A 194 -4.49 23.35 -7.40
C ASP A 194 -5.24 22.86 -8.65
N THR A 195 -4.65 22.88 -9.85
CA THR A 195 -5.37 22.49 -11.09
C THR A 195 -5.57 20.97 -11.21
N CYS A 196 -4.64 20.19 -10.65
CA CYS A 196 -4.66 18.72 -10.70
C CYS A 196 -4.35 18.12 -9.31
N PRO A 197 -5.28 18.20 -8.33
CA PRO A 197 -5.09 17.57 -7.04
C PRO A 197 -5.22 16.05 -7.17
N CYS A 198 -4.09 15.37 -7.25
CA CYS A 198 -4.01 13.91 -7.22
C CYS A 198 -3.55 13.45 -5.85
N GLU A 199 -4.52 13.07 -5.02
CA GLU A 199 -4.30 12.50 -3.70
C GLU A 199 -3.57 11.15 -3.77
N THR A 200 -2.79 10.83 -2.76
CA THR A 200 -2.11 9.53 -2.69
C THR A 200 -3.12 8.44 -2.29
N PRO A 201 -3.14 7.28 -2.96
CA PRO A 201 -3.96 6.16 -2.50
C PRO A 201 -3.50 5.68 -1.12
N CYS A 202 -4.43 5.19 -0.31
CA CYS A 202 -4.09 4.66 1.02
C CYS A 202 -3.22 3.41 0.95
N ASN A 203 -3.33 2.60 -0.11
CA ASN A 203 -2.46 1.46 -0.36
C ASN A 203 -1.70 1.68 -1.65
N LEU A 204 -0.37 1.63 -1.59
CA LEU A 204 0.50 1.82 -2.73
C LEU A 204 1.64 0.81 -2.69
N THR A 205 1.95 0.20 -3.83
CA THR A 205 3.16 -0.59 -4.00
C THR A 205 4.18 0.21 -4.82
N ARG A 206 5.39 0.34 -4.29
CA ARG A 206 6.54 0.94 -4.97
C ARG A 206 7.66 -0.08 -5.08
N TYR A 207 8.55 0.15 -6.04
CA TYR A 207 9.75 -0.66 -6.22
C TYR A 207 10.97 0.25 -6.01
N GLY A 208 11.67 0.05 -4.90
CA GLY A 208 13.01 0.58 -4.70
C GLY A 208 13.94 -0.06 -5.73
N LYS A 209 14.88 0.71 -6.28
CA LYS A 209 15.80 0.24 -7.32
C LYS A 209 17.22 0.73 -7.06
N GLU A 210 18.17 -0.17 -7.19
CA GLU A 210 19.60 0.11 -7.20
C GLU A 210 20.19 -0.32 -8.54
N LEU A 211 20.95 0.57 -9.17
CA LEU A 211 21.50 0.35 -10.50
C LEU A 211 23.00 0.12 -10.41
N SER A 212 23.48 -0.91 -11.09
CA SER A 212 24.90 -1.12 -11.36
C SER A 212 25.10 -1.53 -12.82
N MET A 213 26.29 -1.25 -13.37
CA MET A 213 26.55 -1.39 -14.80
C MET A 213 27.91 -2.03 -15.04
N VAL A 214 27.98 -2.93 -16.03
CA VAL A 214 29.24 -3.48 -16.55
C VAL A 214 29.28 -3.31 -18.06
N LYS A 215 30.49 -3.21 -18.62
CA LYS A 215 30.67 -2.97 -20.05
C LYS A 215 30.40 -4.24 -20.87
N ILE A 216 29.65 -4.11 -21.97
CA ILE A 216 29.43 -5.17 -22.96
C ILE A 216 29.68 -4.62 -24.38
N PRO A 217 30.30 -5.40 -25.28
CA PRO A 217 30.93 -6.70 -25.09
C PRO A 217 32.34 -6.65 -24.49
N SER A 218 32.79 -7.80 -23.98
CA SER A 218 34.20 -8.02 -23.66
C SER A 218 35.00 -8.21 -24.95
N LYS A 219 36.34 -8.04 -24.88
CA LYS A 219 37.21 -8.25 -26.06
C LYS A 219 37.06 -9.65 -26.67
N GLY A 220 36.77 -10.66 -25.85
CA GLY A 220 36.56 -12.03 -26.32
C GLY A 220 35.17 -12.25 -26.94
N SER A 221 34.12 -11.66 -26.34
CA SER A 221 32.74 -11.86 -26.82
C SER A 221 32.37 -10.95 -28.00
N ALA A 222 33.10 -9.86 -28.24
CA ALA A 222 32.85 -8.94 -29.35
C ALA A 222 32.81 -9.65 -30.72
N ARG A 223 33.81 -10.50 -31.00
CA ARG A 223 33.87 -11.28 -32.25
C ARG A 223 32.73 -12.29 -32.39
N TYR A 224 32.31 -12.91 -31.28
CA TYR A 224 31.22 -13.86 -31.30
C TYR A 224 29.89 -13.18 -31.63
N LEU A 225 29.59 -12.06 -30.97
CA LEU A 225 28.37 -11.30 -31.21
C LEU A 225 28.34 -10.71 -32.62
N SER A 226 29.49 -10.23 -33.10
CA SER A 226 29.65 -9.72 -34.48
C SER A 226 29.25 -10.77 -35.51
N ARG A 227 29.73 -12.01 -35.36
CA ARG A 227 29.38 -13.12 -36.27
C ARG A 227 27.95 -13.62 -36.09
N LYS A 228 27.43 -13.62 -34.86
CA LYS A 228 26.09 -14.13 -34.55
C LYS A 228 24.99 -13.25 -35.14
N TYR A 229 25.16 -11.93 -35.07
CA TYR A 229 24.17 -10.95 -35.51
C TYR A 229 24.52 -10.29 -36.86
N ASP A 230 25.64 -10.68 -37.48
CA ASP A 230 26.14 -10.12 -38.73
C ASP A 230 26.29 -8.58 -38.70
N LYS A 231 26.95 -8.09 -37.65
CA LYS A 231 27.17 -6.66 -37.37
C LYS A 231 28.64 -6.37 -37.06
N SER A 232 29.09 -5.14 -37.28
CA SER A 232 30.45 -4.73 -36.90
C SER A 232 30.61 -4.67 -35.38
N GLU A 233 31.85 -4.81 -34.91
CA GLU A 233 32.16 -4.72 -33.47
C GLU A 233 31.82 -3.32 -32.91
N GLU A 234 31.97 -2.26 -33.72
CA GLU A 234 31.57 -0.89 -33.37
C GLU A 234 30.05 -0.77 -33.24
N TYR A 235 29.30 -1.31 -34.20
CA TYR A 235 27.84 -1.31 -34.15
C TYR A 235 27.32 -1.96 -32.87
N ILE A 236 27.90 -3.09 -32.46
CA ILE A 236 27.49 -3.79 -31.24
C ILE A 236 27.75 -2.93 -30.00
N ARG A 237 28.90 -2.25 -29.94
CA ARG A 237 29.24 -1.39 -28.81
C ARG A 237 28.30 -0.19 -28.68
N ASP A 238 27.85 0.34 -29.81
CA ASP A 238 27.03 1.55 -29.83
C ASP A 238 25.53 1.24 -29.79
N ASN A 239 25.10 0.04 -30.16
CA ASN A 239 23.67 -0.29 -30.26
C ASN A 239 23.17 -1.33 -29.27
N PHE A 240 24.03 -2.24 -28.78
CA PHE A 240 23.55 -3.34 -27.95
C PHE A 240 23.56 -2.94 -26.48
N LEU A 241 22.50 -3.29 -25.77
CA LEU A 241 22.43 -3.20 -24.31
C LEU A 241 21.84 -4.46 -23.73
N VAL A 242 22.19 -4.76 -22.49
CA VAL A 242 21.56 -5.82 -21.70
C VAL A 242 20.96 -5.19 -20.45
N LEU A 243 19.74 -5.60 -20.13
CA LEU A 243 19.00 -5.14 -18.99
C LEU A 243 18.58 -6.32 -18.14
N ASP A 244 19.06 -6.35 -16.90
CA ASP A 244 18.74 -7.34 -15.89
C ASP A 244 17.91 -6.70 -14.78
N ILE A 245 16.67 -7.15 -14.60
CA ILE A 245 15.77 -6.70 -13.53
C ILE A 245 15.47 -7.88 -12.63
N PHE A 246 15.91 -7.83 -11.39
CA PHE A 246 15.72 -8.90 -10.42
C PHE A 246 15.42 -8.34 -9.02
N PHE A 247 14.95 -9.20 -8.12
CA PHE A 247 14.81 -8.85 -6.71
C PHE A 247 16.08 -9.24 -5.96
N GLU A 248 16.59 -8.35 -5.11
CA GLU A 248 17.78 -8.61 -4.27
C GLU A 248 17.56 -9.83 -3.36
N ALA A 249 16.45 -9.78 -2.61
CA ALA A 249 15.94 -10.85 -1.78
C ALA A 249 14.40 -10.87 -1.89
N LEU A 250 13.77 -11.97 -1.46
CA LEU A 250 12.31 -12.12 -1.45
C LEU A 250 11.65 -11.48 -0.22
N ASN A 251 12.23 -10.42 0.30
CA ASN A 251 11.61 -9.61 1.33
C ASN A 251 10.88 -8.43 0.69
N TYR A 252 9.84 -7.99 1.36
CA TYR A 252 9.16 -6.74 1.07
C TYR A 252 9.25 -5.85 2.30
N GLU A 253 9.38 -4.55 2.08
CA GLU A 253 9.37 -3.56 3.15
C GLU A 253 7.96 -3.01 3.30
N THR A 254 7.43 -2.97 4.52
CA THR A 254 6.11 -2.36 4.80
C THR A 254 6.31 -1.05 5.54
N ILE A 255 5.90 0.06 4.92
CA ILE A 255 5.93 1.40 5.49
C ILE A 255 4.48 1.80 5.78
N GLU A 256 4.07 1.65 7.04
CA GLU A 256 2.70 1.91 7.47
C GLU A 256 2.64 3.14 8.39
N GLN A 257 1.73 4.06 8.08
CA GLN A 257 1.38 5.15 8.98
C GLN A 257 0.48 4.63 10.10
N LYS A 258 0.92 4.76 11.35
CA LYS A 258 0.14 4.41 12.54
C LYS A 258 -0.31 5.66 13.27
N LYS A 259 -1.52 5.63 13.82
CA LYS A 259 -2.04 6.71 14.66
C LYS A 259 -1.15 6.81 15.90
N ALA A 260 -0.56 7.97 16.13
CA ALA A 260 0.29 8.18 17.30
C ALA A 260 -0.50 8.11 18.63
N TYR A 261 -1.78 8.45 18.57
CA TYR A 261 -2.67 8.43 19.72
C TYR A 261 -4.04 7.89 19.32
N ASP A 262 -4.50 6.89 20.06
CA ASP A 262 -5.82 6.29 19.89
C ASP A 262 -6.75 6.70 21.02
N VAL A 263 -8.06 6.56 20.84
CA VAL A 263 -9.07 6.92 21.87
C VAL A 263 -8.84 6.14 23.16
N ALA A 264 -8.38 4.90 23.06
CA ALA A 264 -7.98 4.10 24.22
C ALA A 264 -6.80 4.73 24.98
N GLY A 265 -5.81 5.28 24.26
CA GLY A 265 -4.71 6.03 24.87
C GLY A 265 -5.20 7.29 25.59
N LEU A 266 -6.12 8.03 24.97
CA LEU A 266 -6.75 9.21 25.59
C LEU A 266 -7.46 8.89 26.90
N LEU A 267 -8.30 7.86 26.90
CA LEU A 267 -9.02 7.44 28.09
C LEU A 267 -8.09 6.87 29.16
N GLY A 268 -7.01 6.20 28.74
CA GLY A 268 -5.95 5.72 29.63
C GLY A 268 -5.23 6.86 30.34
N ASP A 269 -4.84 7.91 29.62
CA ASP A 269 -4.14 9.05 30.21
C ASP A 269 -5.08 9.88 31.12
N ILE A 270 -6.32 10.13 30.69
CA ILE A 270 -7.31 10.81 31.53
C ILE A 270 -7.60 10.00 32.79
N GLY A 271 -7.90 8.71 32.65
CA GLY A 271 -8.17 7.80 33.76
C GLY A 271 -6.98 7.66 34.70
N GLY A 272 -5.77 7.60 34.15
CA GLY A 272 -4.52 7.54 34.90
C GLY A 272 -4.29 8.81 35.72
N GLN A 273 -4.45 9.98 35.12
CA GLN A 273 -4.27 11.26 35.83
C GLN A 273 -5.36 11.48 36.89
N MET A 274 -6.63 11.17 36.59
CA MET A 274 -7.73 11.28 37.56
C MET A 274 -7.57 10.28 38.71
N GLY A 275 -7.18 9.04 38.41
CA GLY A 275 -6.90 8.01 39.40
C GLY A 275 -5.70 8.35 40.28
N LEU A 276 -4.66 8.97 39.72
CA LEU A 276 -3.45 9.33 40.46
C LEU A 276 -3.66 10.55 41.37
N PHE A 277 -4.28 11.62 40.87
CA PHE A 277 -4.39 12.88 41.62
C PHE A 277 -5.59 12.92 42.58
N ILE A 278 -6.73 12.37 42.16
CA ILE A 278 -7.98 12.45 42.92
C ILE A 278 -8.29 11.10 43.60
N GLY A 279 -7.71 9.99 43.13
CA GLY A 279 -8.19 8.66 43.50
C GLY A 279 -9.58 8.36 42.93
N ALA A 280 -10.05 9.19 41.99
CA ALA A 280 -11.36 9.08 41.39
C ALA A 280 -11.34 8.09 40.24
N SER A 281 -12.42 7.32 40.13
CA SER A 281 -12.70 6.43 39.02
C SER A 281 -14.03 6.79 38.37
N ILE A 282 -14.37 6.14 37.26
CA ILE A 282 -15.68 6.31 36.64
C ILE A 282 -16.82 6.02 37.61
N LEU A 283 -16.62 5.10 38.58
CA LEU A 283 -17.59 4.79 39.62
C LEU A 283 -17.83 5.98 40.55
N THR A 284 -16.78 6.71 40.94
CA THR A 284 -16.93 7.91 41.78
C THR A 284 -17.69 9.04 41.06
N ILE A 285 -17.57 9.13 39.74
CA ILE A 285 -18.36 10.10 38.94
C ILE A 285 -19.83 9.70 38.92
N LEU A 286 -20.12 8.42 38.71
CA LEU A 286 -21.49 7.90 38.73
C LEU A 286 -22.16 8.12 40.10
N GLU A 287 -21.43 7.92 41.19
CA GLU A 287 -21.93 8.16 42.55
C GLU A 287 -22.28 9.64 42.80
N ILE A 288 -21.46 10.57 42.31
CA ILE A 288 -21.76 12.01 42.38
C ILE A 288 -23.03 12.32 41.56
N LEU A 289 -23.19 11.72 40.37
CA LEU A 289 -24.37 11.94 39.53
C LEU A 289 -25.65 11.40 40.19
N ASP A 290 -25.59 10.22 40.82
CA ASP A 290 -26.72 9.64 41.57
C ASP A 290 -27.11 10.53 42.75
N TYR A 291 -26.13 11.03 43.50
CA TYR A 291 -26.37 11.97 44.59
C TYR A 291 -27.03 13.27 44.10
N VAL A 292 -26.50 13.86 43.03
CA VAL A 292 -27.07 15.08 42.43
C VAL A 292 -28.49 14.82 41.92
N TYR A 293 -28.75 13.68 41.28
CA TYR A 293 -30.07 13.30 40.80
C TYR A 293 -31.09 13.20 41.94
N GLU A 294 -30.76 12.50 43.04
CA GLU A 294 -31.65 12.40 44.21
C GLU A 294 -31.86 13.76 44.88
N VAL A 295 -30.85 14.62 44.95
CA VAL A 295 -31.00 15.99 45.48
C VAL A 295 -31.95 16.82 44.60
N ILE A 296 -31.81 16.76 43.27
CA ILE A 296 -32.69 17.46 42.33
C ILE A 296 -34.12 16.92 42.44
N LYS A 297 -34.31 15.60 42.45
CA LYS A 297 -35.61 14.95 42.63
C LYS A 297 -36.27 15.36 43.94
N HIS A 298 -35.53 15.36 45.05
CA HIS A 298 -36.05 15.76 46.36
C HIS A 298 -36.38 17.27 46.42
N ARG A 299 -35.60 18.13 45.73
CA ARG A 299 -35.89 19.57 45.56
C ARG A 299 -37.15 19.78 44.71
N LEU A 300 -37.31 19.07 43.59
CA LEU A 300 -38.50 19.12 42.75
C LEU A 300 -39.75 18.60 43.48
N GLN A 301 -39.64 17.51 44.23
CA GLN A 301 -40.73 16.98 45.05
C GLN A 301 -41.14 17.93 46.17
N ARG A 302 -40.21 18.71 46.73
CA ARG A 302 -40.54 19.78 47.68
C ARG A 302 -41.22 20.99 47.02
N LEU A 303 -40.87 21.31 45.77
CA LEU A 303 -41.54 22.37 45.00
C LEU A 303 -42.93 21.93 44.48
N LEU A 304 -43.14 20.63 44.27
CA LEU A 304 -44.39 20.04 43.80
C LEU A 304 -45.33 19.55 44.92
N ARG A 305 -44.97 19.65 46.20
CA ARG A 305 -45.88 19.34 47.32
C ARG A 305 -46.84 20.53 47.52
N PRO A 306 -48.17 20.35 47.30
CA PRO A 306 -49.15 21.30 47.82
C PRO A 306 -49.12 21.23 49.35
N GLN A 307 -49.15 22.37 50.03
CA GLN A 307 -49.45 22.40 51.47
C GLN A 307 -50.79 21.71 51.69
N LYS A 308 -50.79 20.60 52.44
CA LYS A 308 -52.01 20.01 52.99
C LYS A 308 -52.00 20.36 54.47
N ASP A 309 -52.81 21.34 54.85
CA ASP A 309 -53.03 21.74 56.24
C ASP A 309 -53.61 20.58 57.05
N GLU A 310 -52.97 20.19 58.15
CA GLU A 310 -53.54 19.28 59.15
C GLU A 310 -54.43 20.05 60.14
N LYS A 311 -55.71 19.67 60.22
CA LYS A 311 -56.60 20.02 61.34
C LYS A 311 -56.64 18.84 62.34
N LYS A 312 -56.20 19.13 63.57
CA LYS A 312 -56.36 18.33 64.80
C LYS A 312 -57.85 18.10 65.11
N GLN A 313 -58.22 16.87 65.49
CA GLN A 313 -59.42 16.66 66.32
C GLN A 313 -59.18 15.55 67.35
N GLN A 314 -59.27 15.94 68.61
CA GLN A 314 -59.30 15.10 69.80
C GLN A 314 -60.66 14.42 69.94
N THR A 315 -60.67 13.12 70.22
CA THR A 315 -61.67 12.53 71.12
C THR A 315 -61.11 11.26 71.78
N THR A 316 -61.14 11.27 73.11
CA THR A 316 -60.83 10.20 74.06
C THR A 316 -61.98 9.20 74.21
N THR A 317 -61.67 7.89 74.27
CA THR A 317 -62.32 6.94 75.21
C THR A 317 -61.56 5.61 75.34
N VAL A 318 -61.08 5.37 76.56
CA VAL A 318 -61.10 4.15 77.41
C VAL A 318 -60.95 2.75 76.78
N ALA A 319 -60.04 2.00 77.41
CA ALA A 319 -59.64 0.62 77.21
C ALA A 319 -60.76 -0.44 77.28
N THR A 320 -60.60 -1.52 76.52
CA THR A 320 -60.64 -2.90 77.03
C THR A 320 -59.80 -3.82 76.13
N VAL A 321 -59.06 -4.71 76.78
CA VAL A 321 -58.39 -5.87 76.19
C VAL A 321 -59.46 -6.92 75.89
N ASP A 322 -59.45 -7.54 74.72
CA ASP A 322 -59.88 -8.93 74.61
C ASP A 322 -59.10 -9.69 73.54
N LEU A 323 -58.80 -10.92 73.90
CA LEU A 323 -58.02 -11.94 73.24
C LEU A 323 -58.98 -12.89 72.47
N GLN A 324 -58.42 -13.82 71.69
CA GLN A 324 -59.06 -15.00 71.06
C GLN A 324 -59.69 -14.79 69.67
N ASP A 325 -59.58 -15.71 68.71
CA ASP A 325 -58.69 -16.84 68.42
C ASP A 325 -59.18 -17.49 67.11
N MET A 326 -58.33 -18.34 66.49
CA MET A 326 -58.65 -19.35 65.44
C MET A 326 -58.87 -18.82 64.01
N LYS A 327 -58.35 -19.38 62.91
CA LYS A 327 -57.69 -20.65 62.48
C LYS A 327 -57.28 -20.39 61.00
N ALA A 328 -56.36 -21.04 60.28
CA ALA A 328 -55.43 -22.16 60.46
C ALA A 328 -54.47 -22.21 59.25
N ASN A 329 -53.27 -22.78 59.47
CA ASN A 329 -52.38 -23.51 58.54
C ASN A 329 -51.73 -22.75 57.36
N LYS A 330 -50.44 -22.92 57.00
CA LYS A 330 -49.48 -24.02 57.23
C LYS A 330 -48.03 -23.58 56.90
N GLU A 331 -47.06 -24.09 57.68
CA GLU A 331 -45.62 -24.39 57.40
C GLU A 331 -44.73 -23.29 56.74
N SER A 332 -43.75 -22.64 57.41
CA SER A 332 -42.45 -23.14 57.97
C SER A 332 -41.58 -23.83 56.90
N SER A 333 -40.40 -23.33 56.51
CA SER A 333 -39.17 -23.18 57.31
C SER A 333 -38.13 -22.44 56.42
N ASP A 334 -37.45 -21.35 56.85
CA ASP A 334 -36.36 -21.20 57.83
C ASP A 334 -35.17 -22.18 57.63
N MET A 335 -33.88 -21.85 57.80
CA MET A 335 -33.11 -20.63 58.02
C MET A 335 -31.65 -21.08 58.34
N THR A 336 -30.67 -20.20 58.11
CA THR A 336 -29.40 -20.07 58.88
C THR A 336 -28.31 -21.17 58.79
N MET A 337 -27.03 -21.01 59.17
CA MET A 337 -26.28 -20.03 59.99
C MET A 337 -24.77 -20.04 59.60
N THR A 338 -24.16 -18.85 59.57
CA THR A 338 -23.00 -18.36 60.38
C THR A 338 -21.70 -19.16 60.62
N ARG A 339 -20.58 -18.46 60.34
CA ARG A 339 -19.23 -18.36 61.00
C ARG A 339 -18.41 -19.62 61.39
N SER A 340 -17.14 -19.65 60.93
CA SER A 340 -15.90 -19.48 61.76
C SER A 340 -14.61 -19.71 60.93
N HIS A 341 -13.51 -19.05 61.34
CA HIS A 341 -12.11 -19.11 60.86
C HIS A 341 -11.28 -20.10 61.75
N PRO A 342 -9.96 -20.40 61.59
CA PRO A 342 -8.91 -19.98 60.62
C PRO A 342 -7.87 -21.08 60.17
N GLU A 343 -6.77 -20.65 59.51
CA GLU A 343 -5.40 -21.22 59.41
C GLU A 343 -5.05 -22.41 58.47
N GLY A 344 -3.89 -22.31 57.79
CA GLY A 344 -3.02 -23.47 57.49
C GLY A 344 -2.43 -23.61 56.08
N ALA A 345 -1.19 -23.10 55.90
CA ALA A 345 -0.03 -23.64 55.16
C ALA A 345 -0.18 -24.38 53.81
N TYR A 346 0.63 -23.97 52.82
CA TYR A 346 0.98 -24.79 51.64
C TYR A 346 2.45 -25.19 51.70
N ALA A 347 2.73 -26.47 51.44
CA ALA A 347 4.07 -27.04 51.31
C ALA A 347 4.34 -27.52 49.87
N ASN A 348 5.60 -27.32 49.50
CA ASN A 348 6.38 -27.73 48.34
C ASN A 348 6.19 -29.13 47.74
N THR A 349 6.64 -29.24 46.47
CA THR A 349 7.45 -30.33 45.84
C THR A 349 6.74 -31.67 45.48
N ILE A 350 7.05 -32.47 44.42
CA ILE A 350 8.34 -33.01 43.90
C ILE A 350 8.10 -33.85 42.58
N LEU A 351 9.03 -33.75 41.59
CA LEU A 351 9.59 -34.75 40.60
C LEU A 351 8.76 -35.47 39.48
N PRO A 352 9.38 -36.21 38.49
CA PRO A 352 10.69 -36.08 37.77
C PRO A 352 10.75 -36.46 36.24
N ASN A 353 11.97 -36.30 35.71
CA ASN A 353 12.63 -36.57 34.41
C ASN A 353 12.66 -38.01 33.79
N HIS A 354 13.18 -38.01 32.53
CA HIS A 354 14.08 -38.97 31.82
C HIS A 354 13.43 -39.83 30.69
N HIS A 355 14.00 -40.17 29.51
CA HIS A 355 15.39 -40.35 29.01
C HIS A 355 15.44 -40.35 27.43
N LEU A 356 16.61 -40.00 26.85
CA LEU A 356 17.15 -40.28 25.48
C LEU A 356 17.79 -41.72 25.42
N PRO A 357 18.28 -42.35 24.30
CA PRO A 357 19.23 -41.79 23.30
C PRO A 357 19.41 -42.40 21.85
N HIS A 358 20.26 -41.72 21.05
CA HIS A 358 21.30 -42.13 20.04
C HIS A 358 21.07 -42.86 18.69
N HIS A 359 21.61 -42.28 17.58
CA HIS A 359 22.71 -42.74 16.65
C HIS A 359 22.76 -41.83 15.37
N GLN A 360 23.81 -41.08 14.96
CA GLN A 360 25.20 -41.30 14.45
C GLN A 360 25.37 -41.64 12.93
N GLY A 361 26.14 -40.82 12.17
CA GLY A 361 26.77 -41.20 10.87
C GLY A 361 26.95 -40.11 9.77
N GLN A 362 28.19 -39.65 9.53
CA GLN A 362 28.74 -38.77 8.44
C GLN A 362 29.14 -39.59 7.16
N PRO A 363 29.81 -39.10 6.07
CA PRO A 363 30.32 -37.76 5.66
C PRO A 363 30.16 -37.34 4.13
N HIS A 364 30.59 -36.11 3.81
CA HIS A 364 31.16 -35.55 2.54
C HIS A 364 30.49 -35.69 1.14
N GLY A 365 30.30 -34.54 0.47
CA GLY A 365 30.09 -34.44 -0.99
C GLY A 365 30.03 -32.99 -1.51
N VAL A 366 31.16 -32.52 -2.04
CA VAL A 366 31.41 -31.52 -3.11
C VAL A 366 30.37 -30.40 -3.35
N PHE A 367 30.79 -29.16 -3.12
CA PHE A 367 30.15 -27.93 -3.58
C PHE A 367 30.64 -27.68 -5.03
N GLU A 368 29.77 -27.81 -6.02
CA GLU A 368 30.04 -27.36 -7.40
C GLU A 368 29.30 -26.04 -7.67
N ASP A 369 30.05 -25.13 -8.28
CA ASP A 369 29.69 -23.79 -8.68
C ASP A 369 28.46 -23.77 -9.61
N PHE A 370 27.46 -22.98 -9.24
CA PHE A 370 26.44 -22.50 -10.18
C PHE A 370 26.77 -21.08 -10.57
N ALA A 371 27.45 -20.93 -11.71
CA ALA A 371 27.36 -19.74 -12.53
C ALA A 371 26.14 -19.91 -13.45
N CYS A 372 25.15 -19.03 -13.31
CA CYS A 372 24.19 -18.70 -14.36
C CYS A 372 24.43 -17.24 -14.73
#